data_AF-Q9PRC9-F1
#
_entry.id   AF-Q9PRC9-F1
#
_cell.length_a   1.000
_cell.length_b   1.000
_cell.length_c   1.000
_cell.angle_alpha   90.00
_cell.angle_beta   90.00
_cell.angle_gamma   90.00
#
_symmetry.space_group_name_H-M   'P 1'
#
loop_
_entity.id
_entity.type
_entity.pdbx_description
1 polymer ?
#
loop_
_entity_poly.entity_id
_entity_poly.type
_entity_poly.pdbx_seq_one_letter_code
_entity_poly.pdbx_strand_id
1 'polypeptide(L)'
;MKKSKINKKILFASLAGVVTLTSVAAIAASCNDSNKDDGKTNKDGNYISKLSLEDFYAKPAGDDSLGYHRTYNSLYDDGARMLGLISFSHSIPIKEYFGSSSDKKDLSAVLIDDKFSGTVGKDRIASVSYRVDQAAFLTGIAAAYYLNANQKTFAADGKLTWGGYVGLHFTSTSTFIQGFKLGVQWANEKLKDKEINQEDANGSKKKWMNVEQVFASKYVAGSFKPDEEGATNIINDLITKKADVILPVAGPQTNLATSIVSNATDPSVIIGVDTAQELDDVTNRKRITNKTVNDGKTILFSIVKRVDLAMKGAIENASKGAQLTNDINKDAYKLGTHTEASLDKSTYVDDTPLVELSNAGRVYLEQAAKLAGLKAITYAQIVNVIQNEELFKLLSTKGTTKLEDLATKTSDGWVLKDSEKNKSFSELQKLLGGEVYINESDKKLYPYSLTGSSYLEEDPKKRSASQEFKKYWDAATTPEAKEKLAKVVLGQNNAVLKDKSFSESAYNGLAAFYKSKKIIIPKI
;
A
#
# COMPACT_ATOMS: atom_id res chain seq x y z
N MET A 1 21.47 -18.28 -73.29
CA MET A 1 22.65 -19.16 -73.19
C MET A 1 23.10 -19.26 -71.74
N LYS A 2 23.25 -20.50 -71.26
CA LYS A 2 23.99 -21.05 -70.10
C LYS A 2 23.96 -20.37 -68.71
N LYS A 3 23.46 -21.17 -67.76
CA LYS A 3 23.58 -21.11 -66.29
C LYS A 3 25.04 -21.02 -65.81
N SER A 4 25.25 -20.40 -64.65
CA SER A 4 26.13 -20.94 -63.59
C SER A 4 25.90 -20.23 -62.25
N LYS A 5 25.55 -21.01 -61.22
CA LYS A 5 25.82 -20.70 -59.79
C LYS A 5 27.01 -21.59 -59.40
N ILE A 6 27.90 -21.12 -58.50
CA ILE A 6 28.28 -21.76 -57.22
C ILE A 6 29.54 -21.12 -56.58
N ASN A 7 29.35 -20.67 -55.33
CA ASN A 7 30.13 -20.79 -54.07
C ASN A 7 31.62 -20.37 -53.87
N LYS A 8 31.74 -19.57 -52.78
CA LYS A 8 32.50 -19.76 -51.51
C LYS A 8 33.98 -19.35 -51.38
N LYS A 9 34.17 -18.56 -50.29
CA LYS A 9 35.30 -18.42 -49.34
C LYS A 9 36.50 -17.54 -49.71
N ILE A 10 36.62 -16.39 -49.02
CA ILE A 10 37.84 -15.75 -48.45
C ILE A 10 37.32 -14.88 -47.27
N LEU A 11 37.54 -15.11 -45.97
CA LEU A 11 38.71 -15.13 -45.06
C LEU A 11 39.32 -13.75 -44.66
N PHE A 12 39.15 -13.41 -43.37
CA PHE A 12 39.86 -12.50 -42.44
C PHE A 12 40.16 -11.01 -42.73
N ALA A 13 39.52 -10.17 -41.91
CA ALA A 13 40.04 -9.11 -41.03
C ALA A 13 41.08 -8.08 -41.54
N SER A 14 40.72 -6.79 -41.48
CA SER A 14 41.34 -5.79 -40.58
C SER A 14 40.73 -4.38 -40.77
N LEU A 15 40.99 -3.56 -39.74
CA LEU A 15 40.45 -2.26 -39.32
C LEU A 15 40.20 -1.13 -40.34
N ALA A 16 39.38 -0.19 -39.81
CA ALA A 16 39.20 1.23 -40.14
C ALA A 16 38.03 1.51 -41.09
N GLY A 17 37.04 2.33 -40.79
CA GLY A 17 36.81 3.23 -39.66
C GLY A 17 35.80 4.28 -40.14
N VAL A 18 34.60 4.30 -39.56
CA VAL A 18 33.72 5.47 -39.63
C VAL A 18 33.01 5.58 -38.28
N VAL A 19 33.48 6.55 -37.51
CA VAL A 19 32.90 7.06 -36.29
C VAL A 19 31.59 7.75 -36.65
N THR A 20 30.46 7.27 -36.13
CA THR A 20 29.24 8.07 -36.02
C THR A 20 29.02 8.38 -34.54
N LEU A 21 29.26 9.66 -34.20
CA LEU A 21 28.98 10.24 -32.90
C LEU A 21 27.50 10.02 -32.56
N THR A 22 27.25 9.15 -31.59
CA THR A 22 26.02 9.20 -30.80
C THR A 22 26.34 10.02 -29.56
N SER A 23 25.66 11.15 -29.45
CA SER A 23 25.72 12.06 -28.32
C SER A 23 25.22 11.35 -27.06
N VAL A 24 26.15 10.72 -26.34
CA VAL A 24 26.02 10.48 -24.91
C VAL A 24 25.94 11.87 -24.28
N ALA A 25 24.78 12.23 -23.72
CA ALA A 25 24.72 13.31 -22.77
C ALA A 25 25.55 12.86 -21.55
N ALA A 26 26.84 13.17 -21.59
CA ALA A 26 27.70 13.13 -20.43
C ALA A 26 27.10 14.11 -19.42
N ILE A 27 26.42 13.60 -18.41
CA ILE A 27 26.22 14.35 -17.18
C ILE A 27 27.63 14.50 -16.62
N ALA A 28 28.20 15.68 -16.84
CA ALA A 28 29.50 16.03 -16.32
C ALA A 28 29.47 15.85 -14.80
N ALA A 29 30.35 14.98 -14.30
CA ALA A 29 30.80 15.04 -12.93
C ALA A 29 31.38 16.45 -12.71
N SER A 30 30.58 17.35 -12.12
CA SER A 30 31.11 18.62 -11.66
C SER A 30 31.87 18.33 -10.37
N CYS A 31 33.19 18.22 -10.50
CA CYS A 31 34.07 18.65 -9.42
C CYS A 31 33.84 20.14 -9.25
N ASN A 32 33.08 20.51 -8.22
CA ASN A 32 33.04 21.90 -7.75
C ASN A 32 33.49 21.89 -6.30
N ASP A 33 34.80 22.01 -6.13
CA ASP A 33 35.41 22.29 -4.84
C ASP A 33 35.28 23.79 -4.56
N SER A 34 35.06 24.12 -3.28
CA SER A 34 35.15 25.46 -2.67
C SER A 34 33.99 26.46 -2.89
N ASN A 35 32.87 26.21 -2.21
CA ASN A 35 32.25 27.26 -1.40
C ASN A 35 31.88 26.71 -0.03
N LYS A 36 32.66 27.14 0.97
CA LYS A 36 32.53 26.80 2.39
C LYS A 36 31.22 27.36 2.93
N ASP A 37 30.26 26.48 3.14
CA ASP A 37 29.24 26.64 4.18
C ASP A 37 29.00 25.25 4.76
N ASP A 38 29.97 24.74 5.52
CA ASP A 38 29.99 23.46 6.25
C ASP A 38 28.61 23.24 6.89
N GLY A 39 27.94 22.11 6.63
CA GLY A 39 26.48 21.99 6.81
C GLY A 39 26.03 22.54 8.16
N LYS A 40 24.99 23.38 8.15
CA LYS A 40 24.65 24.12 9.37
C LYS A 40 24.05 23.16 10.37
N THR A 41 24.57 23.23 11.59
CA THR A 41 23.89 22.63 12.73
C THR A 41 22.71 23.54 13.08
N ASN A 42 21.50 23.00 13.14
CA ASN A 42 20.34 23.77 13.59
C ASN A 42 20.44 24.05 15.11
N LYS A 43 19.50 24.84 15.64
CA LYS A 43 19.49 25.19 17.08
C LYS A 43 19.41 23.98 18.03
N ASP A 44 18.99 22.82 17.53
CA ASP A 44 18.83 21.58 18.30
C ASP A 44 20.03 20.65 18.17
N GLY A 45 21.11 21.06 17.50
CA GLY A 45 22.29 20.22 17.31
C GLY A 45 22.19 19.23 16.14
N ASN A 46 21.19 19.37 15.26
CA ASN A 46 21.03 18.48 14.10
C ASN A 46 21.78 19.03 12.88
N TYR A 47 22.48 18.15 12.16
CA TYR A 47 23.08 18.47 10.87
C TYR A 47 21.98 18.65 9.82
N ILE A 48 21.99 19.76 9.09
CA ILE A 48 21.13 20.01 7.94
C ILE A 48 21.87 19.62 6.66
N SER A 49 21.30 18.68 5.91
CA SER A 49 21.79 18.23 4.62
C SER A 49 21.94 19.38 3.63
N LYS A 50 23.00 19.34 2.82
CA LYS A 50 23.19 20.24 1.68
C LYS A 50 22.69 19.66 0.36
N LEU A 51 22.40 18.36 0.36
CA LEU A 51 21.91 17.65 -0.80
C LEU A 51 20.49 18.12 -1.14
N SER A 52 20.13 18.10 -2.42
CA SER A 52 18.78 18.42 -2.85
C SER A 52 17.86 17.21 -2.68
N LEU A 53 16.55 17.41 -2.87
CA LEU A 53 15.56 16.35 -2.72
C LEU A 53 15.86 15.16 -3.66
N GLU A 54 16.27 15.47 -4.88
CA GLU A 54 16.59 14.54 -5.98
C GLU A 54 17.79 13.65 -5.66
N ASP A 55 18.69 14.08 -4.75
CA ASP A 55 19.80 13.24 -4.32
C ASP A 55 19.33 12.03 -3.49
N PHE A 56 18.11 12.03 -2.96
CA PHE A 56 17.63 11.00 -2.03
C PHE A 56 16.68 9.97 -2.65
N TYR A 57 16.25 10.20 -3.90
CA TYR A 57 15.40 9.25 -4.60
C TYR A 57 15.66 9.22 -6.09
N ALA A 58 15.33 8.11 -6.74
CA ALA A 58 15.33 8.02 -8.18
C ALA A 58 14.07 7.33 -8.69
N LYS A 59 13.76 7.59 -9.96
CA LYS A 59 12.79 6.80 -10.73
C LYS A 59 13.53 5.71 -11.50
N PRO A 60 12.88 4.57 -11.79
CA PRO A 60 13.41 3.59 -12.73
C PRO A 60 13.69 4.24 -14.08
N ALA A 61 14.82 3.92 -14.71
CA ALA A 61 15.17 4.42 -16.05
C ALA A 61 14.30 3.82 -17.17
N GLY A 62 13.35 2.96 -16.81
CA GLY A 62 12.40 2.23 -17.64
C GLY A 62 11.61 1.27 -16.75
N ASP A 63 10.40 0.91 -17.18
CA ASP A 63 9.51 -0.01 -16.43
C ASP A 63 9.81 -1.50 -16.73
N ASP A 64 10.97 -1.79 -17.30
CA ASP A 64 11.53 -3.13 -17.50
C ASP A 64 12.71 -3.39 -16.56
N SER A 65 13.07 -4.67 -16.33
CA SER A 65 14.14 -5.02 -15.39
C SER A 65 15.47 -4.30 -15.65
N LEU A 66 15.84 -4.10 -16.93
CA LEU A 66 17.06 -3.38 -17.28
C LEU A 66 17.01 -1.91 -16.85
N GLY A 67 15.86 -1.25 -16.98
CA GLY A 67 15.61 0.10 -16.49
C GLY A 67 15.79 0.22 -14.98
N TYR A 68 15.20 -0.70 -14.21
CA TYR A 68 15.41 -0.77 -12.76
C TYR A 68 16.88 -1.03 -12.40
N HIS A 69 17.54 -1.99 -13.06
CA HIS A 69 18.95 -2.34 -12.79
C HIS A 69 19.89 -1.16 -13.03
N ARG A 70 19.66 -0.37 -14.10
CA ARG A 70 20.42 0.87 -14.36
C ARG A 70 20.27 1.85 -13.21
N THR A 71 19.06 2.06 -12.71
CA THR A 71 18.81 2.94 -11.56
C THR A 71 19.49 2.42 -10.28
N TYR A 72 19.42 1.11 -10.00
CA TYR A 72 20.08 0.53 -8.82
C TYR A 72 21.60 0.73 -8.86
N ASN A 73 22.22 0.50 -10.02
CA ASN A 73 23.66 0.71 -10.21
C ASN A 73 24.04 2.18 -10.08
N SER A 74 23.27 3.10 -10.69
CA SER A 74 23.52 4.54 -10.58
C SER A 74 23.52 4.99 -9.12
N LEU A 75 22.50 4.61 -8.35
CA LEU A 75 22.43 4.99 -6.93
C LEU A 75 23.55 4.35 -6.10
N TYR A 76 23.93 3.11 -6.41
CA TYR A 76 25.07 2.46 -5.76
C TYR A 76 26.39 3.20 -6.03
N ASP A 77 26.60 3.61 -7.28
CA ASP A 77 27.78 4.38 -7.72
C ASP A 77 27.78 5.78 -7.06
N ASP A 78 26.61 6.37 -6.81
CA ASP A 78 26.43 7.61 -6.04
C ASP A 78 26.60 7.43 -4.51
N GLY A 79 26.92 6.22 -4.05
CA GLY A 79 27.27 5.91 -2.67
C GLY A 79 26.18 5.19 -1.86
N ALA A 80 25.04 4.84 -2.45
CA ALA A 80 24.01 4.08 -1.75
C ALA A 80 24.50 2.66 -1.39
N ARG A 81 24.16 2.23 -0.19
CA ARG A 81 24.35 0.86 0.33
C ARG A 81 23.07 0.23 0.84
N MET A 82 21.99 1.01 0.89
CA MET A 82 20.63 0.58 1.18
C MET A 82 19.66 1.24 0.21
N LEU A 83 18.84 0.44 -0.47
CA LEU A 83 17.76 0.92 -1.33
C LEU A 83 16.39 0.64 -0.72
N GLY A 84 15.55 1.66 -0.59
CA GLY A 84 14.12 1.51 -0.36
C GLY A 84 13.38 1.34 -1.68
N LEU A 85 12.94 0.12 -2.00
CA LEU A 85 12.30 -0.24 -3.26
C LEU A 85 10.78 -0.23 -3.10
N ILE A 86 10.09 0.70 -3.76
CA ILE A 86 8.69 1.04 -3.45
C ILE A 86 7.75 0.42 -4.47
N SER A 87 6.79 -0.40 -4.01
CA SER A 87 5.79 -1.12 -4.82
C SER A 87 6.24 -2.49 -5.33
N PHE A 88 5.24 -3.33 -5.61
CA PHE A 88 5.38 -4.66 -6.22
C PHE A 88 6.17 -4.66 -7.54
N SER A 89 6.23 -3.52 -8.25
CA SER A 89 7.00 -3.39 -9.49
C SER A 89 8.48 -3.76 -9.34
N HIS A 90 9.06 -3.64 -8.14
CA HIS A 90 10.45 -3.99 -7.88
C HIS A 90 10.70 -5.48 -7.66
N SER A 91 9.66 -6.29 -7.42
CA SER A 91 9.78 -7.69 -7.00
C SER A 91 10.55 -8.56 -8.00
N ILE A 92 10.20 -8.46 -9.29
CA ILE A 92 10.92 -9.17 -10.37
C ILE A 92 12.31 -8.56 -10.59
N PRO A 93 12.46 -7.23 -10.82
CA PRO A 93 13.77 -6.65 -11.06
C PRO A 93 14.80 -6.88 -9.96
N ILE A 94 14.44 -6.79 -8.67
CA ILE A 94 15.41 -6.97 -7.58
C ILE A 94 15.85 -8.43 -7.45
N LYS A 95 14.94 -9.39 -7.68
CA LYS A 95 15.26 -10.81 -7.77
C LYS A 95 16.27 -11.09 -8.88
N GLU A 96 16.03 -10.55 -10.08
CA GLU A 96 16.94 -10.69 -11.20
C GLU A 96 18.28 -10.00 -10.94
N TYR A 97 18.26 -8.83 -10.30
CA TYR A 97 19.47 -8.06 -9.99
C TYR A 97 20.41 -8.85 -9.07
N PHE A 98 19.91 -9.39 -7.94
CA PHE A 98 20.71 -10.20 -7.02
C PHE A 98 21.20 -11.52 -7.63
N GLY A 99 20.50 -12.04 -8.65
CA GLY A 99 20.94 -13.22 -9.40
C GLY A 99 21.89 -12.92 -10.56
N SER A 100 22.13 -11.65 -10.88
CA SER A 100 22.90 -11.23 -12.05
C SER A 100 24.41 -11.06 -11.77
N SER A 101 25.21 -10.94 -12.83
CA SER A 101 26.62 -10.54 -12.73
C SER A 101 26.83 -9.10 -12.26
N SER A 102 25.78 -8.27 -12.29
CA SER A 102 25.80 -6.88 -11.83
C SER A 102 25.55 -6.73 -10.33
N ASP A 103 25.21 -7.82 -9.63
CA ASP A 103 24.89 -7.82 -8.20
C ASP A 103 26.04 -7.24 -7.35
N LYS A 104 25.75 -6.16 -6.65
CA LYS A 104 26.64 -5.56 -5.65
C LYS A 104 26.39 -6.23 -4.31
N LYS A 105 27.29 -7.12 -3.90
CA LYS A 105 27.12 -7.99 -2.71
C LYS A 105 26.99 -7.24 -1.38
N ASP A 106 27.40 -5.98 -1.35
CA ASP A 106 27.30 -5.08 -0.20
C ASP A 106 26.08 -4.13 -0.25
N LEU A 107 25.29 -4.19 -1.33
CA LEU A 107 24.01 -3.49 -1.41
C LEU A 107 22.93 -4.28 -0.69
N SER A 108 22.24 -3.60 0.24
CA SER A 108 21.04 -4.11 0.91
C SER A 108 19.78 -3.41 0.39
N ALA A 109 18.61 -3.99 0.62
CA ALA A 109 17.35 -3.41 0.19
C ALA A 109 16.20 -3.59 1.21
N VAL A 110 15.22 -2.71 1.12
CA VAL A 110 13.88 -2.90 1.67
C VAL A 110 12.92 -2.98 0.50
N LEU A 111 12.26 -4.12 0.30
CA LEU A 111 11.18 -4.27 -0.68
C LEU A 111 9.84 -3.99 -0.02
N ILE A 112 9.15 -2.96 -0.48
CA ILE A 112 7.86 -2.54 0.06
C ILE A 112 6.73 -2.99 -0.88
N ASP A 113 5.68 -3.52 -0.30
CA ASP A 113 4.43 -3.99 -0.92
C ASP A 113 4.49 -5.32 -1.67
N ASP A 114 5.53 -6.11 -1.43
CA ASP A 114 5.60 -7.48 -1.91
C ASP A 114 6.56 -8.33 -1.06
N LYS A 115 6.48 -9.65 -1.23
CA LYS A 115 7.42 -10.63 -0.67
C LYS A 115 8.54 -10.91 -1.66
N PHE A 116 9.79 -10.82 -1.21
CA PHE A 116 10.93 -11.18 -2.05
C PHE A 116 10.90 -12.67 -2.39
N SER A 117 10.93 -12.99 -3.70
CA SER A 117 10.82 -14.36 -4.21
C SER A 117 12.13 -14.93 -4.78
N GLY A 118 13.26 -14.24 -4.57
CA GLY A 118 14.57 -14.68 -5.04
C GLY A 118 15.24 -15.69 -4.12
N THR A 119 16.09 -16.53 -4.71
CA THR A 119 16.92 -17.50 -3.96
C THR A 119 18.27 -16.92 -3.54
N VAL A 120 18.74 -15.86 -4.21
CA VAL A 120 20.00 -15.16 -3.95
C VAL A 120 19.72 -13.81 -3.30
N GLY A 121 20.57 -13.40 -2.34
CA GLY A 121 20.46 -12.11 -1.67
C GLY A 121 19.37 -12.02 -0.60
N LYS A 122 18.81 -13.16 -0.19
CA LYS A 122 17.78 -13.25 0.87
C LYS A 122 18.22 -12.57 2.16
N ASP A 123 19.48 -12.73 2.55
CA ASP A 123 20.10 -12.16 3.74
C ASP A 123 20.30 -10.63 3.67
N ARG A 124 20.20 -10.03 2.48
CA ARG A 124 20.43 -8.60 2.24
C ARG A 124 19.16 -7.80 2.00
N ILE A 125 18.00 -8.43 2.09
CA ILE A 125 16.71 -7.78 1.86
C ILE A 125 15.74 -8.03 3.00
N ALA A 126 15.07 -6.96 3.43
CA ALA A 126 13.82 -7.05 4.20
C ALA A 126 12.67 -6.81 3.22
N SER A 127 11.65 -7.66 3.22
CA SER A 127 10.45 -7.45 2.39
C SER A 127 9.22 -7.23 3.27
N VAL A 128 8.30 -6.37 2.84
CA VAL A 128 7.15 -5.97 3.64
C VAL A 128 5.87 -6.00 2.81
N SER A 129 4.86 -6.73 3.28
CA SER A 129 3.47 -6.66 2.82
C SER A 129 2.57 -6.15 3.96
N TYR A 130 1.28 -5.95 3.70
CA TYR A 130 0.38 -5.28 4.65
C TYR A 130 -0.99 -5.96 4.73
N ARG A 131 -1.48 -6.16 5.96
CA ARG A 131 -2.84 -6.58 6.29
C ARG A 131 -3.81 -5.41 6.27
N VAL A 132 -3.91 -4.76 5.11
CA VAL A 132 -4.82 -3.63 4.88
C VAL A 132 -6.29 -4.03 5.06
N ASP A 133 -6.63 -5.30 4.89
CA ASP A 133 -7.92 -5.88 5.21
C ASP A 133 -8.31 -5.68 6.69
N GLN A 134 -7.35 -5.76 7.61
CA GLN A 134 -7.60 -5.55 9.04
C GLN A 134 -7.97 -4.09 9.34
N ALA A 135 -7.25 -3.13 8.76
CA ALA A 135 -7.57 -1.72 8.87
C ALA A 135 -8.88 -1.37 8.16
N ALA A 136 -9.11 -1.96 6.99
CA ALA A 136 -10.34 -1.80 6.22
C ALA A 136 -11.56 -2.33 6.98
N PHE A 137 -11.43 -3.43 7.72
CA PHE A 137 -12.49 -3.93 8.60
C PHE A 137 -12.91 -2.91 9.65
N LEU A 138 -11.95 -2.32 10.36
CA LEU A 138 -12.24 -1.25 11.34
C LEU A 138 -12.91 -0.05 10.66
N THR A 139 -12.46 0.27 9.44
CA THR A 139 -12.99 1.38 8.64
C THR A 139 -14.42 1.14 8.15
N GLY A 140 -14.75 -0.10 7.78
CA GLY A 140 -16.11 -0.52 7.41
C GLY A 140 -17.10 -0.36 8.57
N ILE A 141 -16.69 -0.71 9.79
CA ILE A 141 -17.50 -0.49 11.00
C ILE A 141 -17.73 1.01 11.22
N ALA A 142 -16.66 1.80 11.17
CA ALA A 142 -16.73 3.24 11.35
C ALA A 142 -17.63 3.91 10.30
N ALA A 143 -17.54 3.50 9.04
CA ALA A 143 -18.34 4.04 7.94
C ALA A 143 -19.82 3.67 8.10
N ALA A 144 -20.11 2.41 8.45
CA ALA A 144 -21.48 1.98 8.69
C ALA A 144 -22.13 2.76 9.85
N TYR A 145 -21.36 3.01 10.92
CA TYR A 145 -21.84 3.84 12.02
C TYR A 145 -22.04 5.30 11.60
N TYR A 146 -21.11 5.89 10.85
CA TYR A 146 -21.26 7.26 10.34
C TYR A 146 -22.53 7.43 9.51
N LEU A 147 -22.80 6.52 8.57
CA LEU A 147 -24.02 6.54 7.77
C LEU A 147 -25.27 6.44 8.64
N ASN A 148 -25.26 5.51 9.59
CA ASN A 148 -26.37 5.34 10.53
C ASN A 148 -26.54 6.55 11.47
N ALA A 149 -25.47 7.21 11.90
CA ALA A 149 -25.54 8.43 12.70
C ALA A 149 -26.04 9.65 11.90
N ASN A 150 -26.15 9.52 10.57
CA ASN A 150 -26.56 10.59 9.66
C ASN A 150 -27.68 10.16 8.69
N GLN A 151 -28.54 9.22 9.09
CA GLN A 151 -29.69 8.74 8.28
C GLN A 151 -30.56 9.84 7.65
N LYS A 152 -30.70 11.03 8.27
CA LYS A 152 -31.44 12.14 7.64
C LYS A 152 -30.83 12.55 6.29
N THR A 153 -29.52 12.44 6.16
CA THR A 153 -28.77 12.79 4.95
C THR A 153 -28.68 11.61 4.00
N PHE A 154 -28.28 10.43 4.52
CA PHE A 154 -27.91 9.28 3.68
C PHE A 154 -29.07 8.32 3.42
N ALA A 155 -30.00 8.16 4.37
CA ALA A 155 -31.14 7.26 4.22
C ALA A 155 -32.40 7.95 3.68
N ALA A 156 -32.24 8.99 2.87
CA ALA A 156 -33.36 9.76 2.32
C ALA A 156 -34.24 8.91 1.37
N ASP A 157 -33.65 7.90 0.71
CA ASP A 157 -34.33 6.93 -0.14
C ASP A 157 -34.71 5.63 0.59
N GLY A 158 -34.51 5.59 1.91
CA GLY A 158 -34.77 4.42 2.74
C GLY A 158 -33.68 3.35 2.73
N LYS A 159 -32.49 3.62 2.17
CA LYS A 159 -31.35 2.69 2.18
C LYS A 159 -30.08 3.38 2.66
N LEU A 160 -29.12 2.58 3.11
CA LEU A 160 -27.75 3.03 3.32
C LEU A 160 -26.85 2.13 2.48
N THR A 161 -25.94 2.72 1.71
CA THR A 161 -25.16 1.94 0.76
C THR A 161 -23.69 2.34 0.70
N TRP A 162 -22.86 1.43 0.20
CA TRP A 162 -21.47 1.71 -0.13
C TRP A 162 -21.07 1.02 -1.42
N GLY A 163 -20.08 1.56 -2.12
CA GLY A 163 -19.46 0.95 -3.29
C GLY A 163 -17.96 1.13 -3.25
N GLY A 164 -17.24 0.24 -3.93
CA GLY A 164 -15.79 0.32 -4.01
C GLY A 164 -15.26 -0.26 -5.31
N TYR A 165 -14.06 0.18 -5.69
CA TYR A 165 -13.39 -0.27 -6.90
C TYR A 165 -11.88 -0.26 -6.71
N VAL A 166 -11.18 -0.98 -7.59
CA VAL A 166 -9.71 -1.06 -7.58
C VAL A 166 -9.14 -0.49 -8.88
N GLY A 167 -7.93 0.08 -8.82
CA GLY A 167 -7.21 0.48 -10.03
C GLY A 167 -6.85 -0.73 -10.89
N LEU A 168 -6.12 -1.65 -10.28
CA LEU A 168 -5.78 -2.97 -10.81
C LEU A 168 -6.18 -4.07 -9.83
N HIS A 169 -6.43 -5.27 -10.36
CA HIS A 169 -6.79 -6.42 -9.55
C HIS A 169 -5.54 -7.16 -9.04
N PHE A 170 -5.16 -6.87 -7.78
CA PHE A 170 -4.07 -7.54 -7.07
C PHE A 170 -4.51 -7.95 -5.67
N THR A 171 -3.72 -8.81 -5.03
CA THR A 171 -3.90 -9.15 -3.59
C THR A 171 -3.86 -7.89 -2.73
N SER A 172 -2.91 -6.99 -3.00
CA SER A 172 -2.71 -5.74 -2.27
C SER A 172 -3.85 -4.73 -2.43
N THR A 173 -4.68 -4.83 -3.47
CA THR A 173 -5.83 -3.93 -3.68
C THR A 173 -7.16 -4.57 -3.26
N SER A 174 -7.36 -5.87 -3.53
CA SER A 174 -8.65 -6.54 -3.29
C SER A 174 -8.95 -6.75 -1.80
N THR A 175 -7.90 -6.90 -0.99
CA THR A 175 -7.99 -7.06 0.47
C THR A 175 -8.63 -5.86 1.18
N PHE A 176 -8.45 -4.64 0.66
CA PHE A 176 -9.15 -3.44 1.15
C PHE A 176 -10.66 -3.60 1.08
N ILE A 177 -11.18 -3.98 -0.09
CA ILE A 177 -12.63 -4.09 -0.33
C ILE A 177 -13.22 -5.22 0.54
N GLN A 178 -12.53 -6.35 0.63
CA GLN A 178 -12.97 -7.48 1.46
C GLN A 178 -13.01 -7.13 2.95
N GLY A 179 -11.94 -6.52 3.47
CA GLY A 179 -11.89 -6.08 4.86
C GLY A 179 -13.03 -5.10 5.16
N PHE A 180 -13.20 -4.08 4.32
CA PHE A 180 -14.27 -3.09 4.47
C PHE A 180 -15.66 -3.75 4.50
N LYS A 181 -15.93 -4.65 3.54
CA LYS A 181 -17.19 -5.40 3.47
C LYS A 181 -17.46 -6.21 4.74
N LEU A 182 -16.45 -6.92 5.25
CA LEU A 182 -16.58 -7.70 6.49
C LEU A 182 -16.80 -6.81 7.73
N GLY A 183 -16.19 -5.62 7.75
CA GLY A 183 -16.46 -4.61 8.77
C GLY A 183 -17.91 -4.09 8.74
N VAL A 184 -18.42 -3.79 7.55
CA VAL A 184 -19.84 -3.41 7.37
C VAL A 184 -20.77 -4.55 7.80
N GLN A 185 -20.46 -5.79 7.42
CA GLN A 185 -21.22 -6.98 7.82
C GLN A 185 -21.24 -7.13 9.35
N TRP A 186 -20.09 -6.95 10.01
CA TRP A 186 -20.02 -6.96 11.47
C TRP A 186 -20.95 -5.92 12.10
N ALA A 187 -20.95 -4.69 11.56
CA ALA A 187 -21.81 -3.63 12.08
C ALA A 187 -23.29 -3.97 11.88
N ASN A 188 -23.67 -4.44 10.69
CA ASN A 188 -25.04 -4.88 10.39
C ASN A 188 -25.51 -6.01 11.33
N GLU A 189 -24.65 -6.97 11.67
CA GLU A 189 -25.00 -8.07 12.57
C GLU A 189 -25.08 -7.65 14.04
N LYS A 190 -24.08 -6.90 14.52
CA LYS A 190 -23.95 -6.57 15.95
C LYS A 190 -24.83 -5.40 16.38
N LEU A 191 -25.16 -4.50 15.46
CA LEU A 191 -25.92 -3.29 15.73
C LEU A 191 -27.37 -3.40 15.26
N LYS A 192 -27.76 -4.55 14.69
CA LYS A 192 -29.13 -4.82 14.27
C LYS A 192 -30.14 -4.45 15.36
N ASP A 193 -31.20 -3.75 14.96
CA ASP A 193 -32.32 -3.31 15.81
C ASP A 193 -31.95 -2.39 16.98
N LYS A 194 -30.68 -1.98 17.12
CA LYS A 194 -30.25 -1.03 18.16
C LYS A 194 -30.79 0.36 17.85
N GLU A 195 -31.13 1.10 18.90
CA GLU A 195 -31.43 2.52 18.79
C GLU A 195 -30.16 3.31 18.53
N ILE A 196 -30.19 4.18 17.53
CA ILE A 196 -29.11 5.13 17.25
C ILE A 196 -29.46 6.49 17.85
N ASN A 197 -28.44 7.32 18.08
CA ASN A 197 -28.63 8.66 18.68
C ASN A 197 -29.14 9.68 17.64
N GLN A 198 -30.30 9.39 17.06
CA GLN A 198 -31.07 10.25 16.17
C GLN A 198 -32.55 10.01 16.45
N GLU A 199 -33.35 11.07 16.36
CA GLU A 199 -34.80 11.00 16.47
C GLU A 199 -35.47 11.14 15.09
N ASP A 200 -36.63 10.52 14.94
CA ASP A 200 -37.54 10.76 13.82
C ASP A 200 -38.37 12.04 14.03
N ALA A 201 -39.27 12.34 13.09
CA ALA A 201 -40.11 13.53 13.16
C ALA A 201 -41.06 13.55 14.38
N ASN A 202 -41.27 12.40 15.03
CA ASN A 202 -42.16 12.23 16.18
C ASN A 202 -41.39 12.13 17.51
N GLY A 203 -40.07 12.38 17.51
CA GLY A 203 -39.22 12.27 18.69
C GLY A 203 -38.89 10.84 19.11
N SER A 204 -39.22 9.84 18.29
CA SER A 204 -38.84 8.44 18.55
C SER A 204 -37.43 8.19 18.04
N LYS A 205 -36.62 7.45 18.81
CA LYS A 205 -35.28 7.10 18.37
C LYS A 205 -35.32 6.22 17.13
N LYS A 206 -34.52 6.59 16.14
CA LYS A 206 -34.31 5.79 14.95
C LYS A 206 -33.58 4.50 15.30
N LYS A 207 -33.83 3.47 14.52
CA LYS A 207 -33.15 2.18 14.61
C LYS A 207 -32.03 2.09 13.59
N TRP A 208 -31.07 1.24 13.90
CA TRP A 208 -30.03 0.83 12.97
C TRP A 208 -30.64 0.32 11.65
N MET A 209 -30.12 0.83 10.53
CA MET A 209 -30.40 0.37 9.18
C MET A 209 -29.20 -0.40 8.64
N ASN A 210 -29.46 -1.51 7.97
CA ASN A 210 -28.41 -2.25 7.29
C ASN A 210 -27.77 -1.38 6.20
N VAL A 211 -26.45 -1.46 6.12
CA VAL A 211 -25.68 -0.84 5.04
C VAL A 211 -25.37 -1.90 3.98
N GLU A 212 -25.77 -1.64 2.74
CA GLU A 212 -25.70 -2.58 1.62
C GLU A 212 -24.59 -2.22 0.63
N GLN A 213 -23.98 -3.21 -0.03
CA GLN A 213 -23.03 -2.95 -1.10
C GLN A 213 -23.78 -2.73 -2.42
N VAL A 214 -23.50 -1.62 -3.10
CA VAL A 214 -23.86 -1.38 -4.49
C VAL A 214 -22.64 -1.58 -5.38
N PHE A 215 -22.85 -2.14 -6.56
CA PHE A 215 -21.79 -2.51 -7.48
C PHE A 215 -21.85 -1.68 -8.75
N ALA A 216 -20.73 -1.11 -9.15
CA ALA A 216 -20.57 -0.60 -10.51
C ALA A 216 -20.57 -1.75 -11.53
N SER A 217 -20.84 -1.41 -12.78
CA SER A 217 -20.77 -2.32 -13.93
C SER A 217 -19.38 -2.91 -14.13
N LYS A 218 -18.33 -2.22 -13.66
CA LYS A 218 -16.95 -2.70 -13.60
C LYS A 218 -16.38 -2.51 -12.20
N TYR A 219 -15.56 -3.46 -11.77
CA TYR A 219 -14.85 -3.40 -10.49
C TYR A 219 -13.41 -2.86 -10.62
N VAL A 220 -12.81 -3.00 -11.80
CA VAL A 220 -11.41 -2.66 -12.08
C VAL A 220 -11.37 -1.48 -13.05
N ALA A 221 -10.68 -0.40 -12.67
CA ALA A 221 -10.54 0.80 -13.49
C ALA A 221 -9.66 0.57 -14.73
N GLY A 222 -8.62 -0.26 -14.60
CA GLY A 222 -7.75 -0.68 -15.70
C GLY A 222 -6.28 -0.28 -15.51
N SER A 223 -6.01 0.74 -14.69
CA SER A 223 -4.66 1.14 -14.29
C SER A 223 -4.70 1.97 -13.00
N PHE A 224 -3.55 2.49 -12.56
CA PHE A 224 -3.44 3.49 -11.49
C PHE A 224 -3.23 4.92 -12.00
N LYS A 225 -3.41 5.17 -13.31
CA LYS A 225 -3.27 6.52 -13.88
C LYS A 225 -4.27 7.48 -13.23
N PRO A 226 -3.86 8.73 -12.90
CA PRO A 226 -4.76 9.69 -12.25
C PRO A 226 -6.03 10.01 -13.02
N ASP A 227 -5.98 9.94 -14.36
CA ASP A 227 -7.02 10.33 -15.32
C ASP A 227 -7.67 9.13 -16.05
N GLU A 228 -7.58 7.93 -15.46
CA GLU A 228 -8.12 6.71 -16.06
C GLU A 228 -9.63 6.81 -16.35
N GLU A 229 -10.03 6.65 -17.62
CA GLU A 229 -11.43 6.76 -18.06
C GLU A 229 -12.31 5.71 -17.37
N GLY A 230 -11.78 4.49 -17.20
CA GLY A 230 -12.47 3.42 -16.48
C GLY A 230 -12.84 3.82 -15.04
N ALA A 231 -12.00 4.60 -14.37
CA ALA A 231 -12.29 5.10 -13.02
C ALA A 231 -13.45 6.10 -13.03
N THR A 232 -13.43 7.06 -13.97
CA THR A 232 -14.51 8.05 -14.14
C THR A 232 -15.88 7.36 -14.32
N ASN A 233 -15.93 6.36 -15.21
CA ASN A 233 -17.15 5.61 -15.48
C ASN A 233 -17.66 4.85 -14.25
N ILE A 234 -16.76 4.22 -13.50
CA ILE A 234 -17.12 3.50 -12.27
C ILE A 234 -17.66 4.46 -11.20
N ILE A 235 -17.01 5.59 -10.96
CA ILE A 235 -17.43 6.57 -9.94
C ILE A 235 -18.82 7.11 -10.27
N ASN A 236 -19.06 7.50 -11.52
CA ASN A 236 -20.36 8.01 -11.95
C ASN A 236 -21.48 6.96 -11.85
N ASP A 237 -21.16 5.69 -12.16
CA ASP A 237 -22.11 4.58 -12.01
C ASP A 237 -22.44 4.32 -10.53
N LEU A 238 -21.46 4.36 -9.63
CA LEU A 238 -21.70 4.25 -8.18
C LEU A 238 -22.57 5.39 -7.65
N ILE A 239 -22.32 6.63 -8.07
CA ILE A 239 -23.17 7.79 -7.71
C ILE A 239 -24.60 7.59 -8.24
N THR A 240 -24.74 7.16 -9.50
CA THR A 240 -26.05 6.88 -10.12
C THR A 240 -26.81 5.80 -9.35
N LYS A 241 -26.09 4.79 -8.85
CA LYS A 241 -26.61 3.71 -7.99
C LYS A 241 -26.73 4.09 -6.52
N LYS A 242 -26.62 5.38 -6.19
CA LYS A 242 -26.83 5.96 -4.86
C LYS A 242 -25.87 5.46 -3.79
N ALA A 243 -24.62 5.15 -4.16
CA ALA A 243 -23.57 4.85 -3.18
C ALA A 243 -23.37 6.02 -2.20
N ASP A 244 -23.67 5.82 -0.91
CA ASP A 244 -23.41 6.85 0.12
C ASP A 244 -21.94 6.95 0.49
N VAL A 245 -21.23 5.81 0.42
CA VAL A 245 -19.78 5.72 0.60
C VAL A 245 -19.15 5.19 -0.68
N ILE A 246 -18.08 5.85 -1.16
CA ILE A 246 -17.24 5.36 -2.26
C ILE A 246 -15.84 5.09 -1.74
N LEU A 247 -15.36 3.86 -1.93
CA LEU A 247 -14.01 3.40 -1.57
C LEU A 247 -13.14 3.19 -2.83
N PRO A 248 -12.37 4.20 -3.26
CA PRO A 248 -11.41 4.09 -4.35
C PRO A 248 -10.09 3.46 -3.87
N VAL A 249 -9.83 2.19 -4.21
CA VAL A 249 -8.53 1.54 -3.95
C VAL A 249 -7.66 1.61 -5.19
N ALA A 250 -7.29 2.84 -5.55
CA ALA A 250 -6.75 3.14 -6.88
C ALA A 250 -5.71 4.27 -6.89
N GLY A 251 -4.99 4.45 -5.77
CA GLY A 251 -3.91 5.42 -5.66
C GLY A 251 -4.34 6.85 -6.05
N PRO A 252 -3.68 7.49 -7.03
CA PRO A 252 -3.98 8.86 -7.44
C PRO A 252 -5.43 9.12 -7.90
N GLN A 253 -6.17 8.08 -8.29
CA GLN A 253 -7.57 8.21 -8.71
C GLN A 253 -8.51 8.64 -7.56
N THR A 254 -8.05 8.63 -6.31
CA THR A 254 -8.81 9.26 -5.21
C THR A 254 -9.01 10.76 -5.46
N ASN A 255 -8.04 11.45 -6.10
CA ASN A 255 -8.19 12.85 -6.51
C ASN A 255 -9.28 13.04 -7.59
N LEU A 256 -9.42 12.06 -8.48
CA LEU A 256 -10.48 12.05 -9.48
C LEU A 256 -11.85 11.83 -8.81
N ALA A 257 -11.95 10.86 -7.90
CA ALA A 257 -13.17 10.60 -7.14
C ALA A 257 -13.64 11.82 -6.34
N THR A 258 -12.74 12.49 -5.63
CA THR A 258 -13.08 13.70 -4.85
C THR A 258 -13.49 14.86 -5.75
N SER A 259 -12.91 14.99 -6.95
CA SER A 259 -13.33 15.97 -7.95
C SER A 259 -14.76 15.75 -8.44
N ILE A 260 -15.15 14.50 -8.67
CA ILE A 260 -16.51 14.15 -9.13
C ILE A 260 -17.50 14.33 -7.97
N VAL A 261 -17.20 13.76 -6.80
CA VAL A 261 -18.06 13.82 -5.61
C VAL A 261 -18.25 15.24 -5.10
N SER A 262 -17.26 16.14 -5.23
CA SER A 262 -17.43 17.54 -4.82
C SER A 262 -18.53 18.27 -5.61
N ASN A 263 -18.84 17.80 -6.83
CA ASN A 263 -19.86 18.38 -7.71
C ASN A 263 -21.18 17.59 -7.74
N ALA A 264 -21.21 16.39 -7.15
CA ALA A 264 -22.36 15.50 -7.19
C ALA A 264 -23.52 16.03 -6.33
N THR A 265 -24.75 15.93 -6.85
CA THR A 265 -25.95 16.27 -6.08
C THR A 265 -26.29 15.22 -5.04
N ASP A 266 -25.78 13.99 -5.20
CA ASP A 266 -25.88 12.93 -4.19
C ASP A 266 -24.87 13.20 -3.04
N PRO A 267 -25.24 12.92 -1.78
CA PRO A 267 -24.43 13.28 -0.62
C PRO A 267 -23.23 12.34 -0.39
N SER A 268 -22.81 11.56 -1.39
CA SER A 268 -21.76 10.54 -1.26
C SER A 268 -20.48 11.07 -0.60
N VAL A 269 -19.87 10.29 0.27
CA VAL A 269 -18.56 10.54 0.90
C VAL A 269 -17.52 9.53 0.42
N ILE A 270 -16.24 9.86 0.58
CA ILE A 270 -15.12 9.01 0.16
C ILE A 270 -14.37 8.49 1.37
N ILE A 271 -13.93 7.23 1.30
CA ILE A 271 -12.94 6.65 2.21
C ILE A 271 -11.58 6.68 1.52
N GLY A 272 -10.61 7.37 2.12
CA GLY A 272 -9.25 7.42 1.61
C GLY A 272 -8.47 6.12 1.85
N VAL A 273 -7.36 5.95 1.15
CA VAL A 273 -6.45 4.81 1.31
C VAL A 273 -4.99 5.26 1.36
N ASP A 274 -4.13 4.38 1.88
CA ASP A 274 -2.67 4.53 2.07
C ASP A 274 -2.26 5.57 3.11
N THR A 275 -2.74 6.81 3.01
CA THR A 275 -2.43 7.89 3.96
C THR A 275 -3.72 8.44 4.59
N ALA A 276 -3.59 9.28 5.62
CA ALA A 276 -4.72 10.00 6.20
C ALA A 276 -5.15 11.15 5.27
N GLN A 277 -5.74 10.80 4.12
CA GLN A 277 -6.03 11.71 3.02
C GLN A 277 -7.06 12.79 3.39
N GLU A 278 -7.86 12.59 4.44
CA GLU A 278 -8.75 13.61 4.97
C GLU A 278 -8.01 14.86 5.48
N LEU A 279 -6.73 14.74 5.84
CA LEU A 279 -5.88 15.84 6.31
C LEU A 279 -5.23 16.63 5.17
N ASP A 280 -5.36 16.18 3.92
CA ASP A 280 -4.85 16.89 2.77
C ASP A 280 -5.92 17.74 2.10
N ASP A 281 -5.81 19.07 2.17
CA ASP A 281 -6.77 19.97 1.52
C ASP A 281 -6.82 19.87 -0.02
N VAL A 282 -5.76 19.36 -0.67
CA VAL A 282 -5.72 19.19 -2.12
C VAL A 282 -6.55 17.98 -2.54
N THR A 283 -6.35 16.85 -1.87
CA THR A 283 -7.11 15.61 -2.11
C THR A 283 -8.48 15.64 -1.46
N ASN A 284 -8.60 16.06 -0.20
CA ASN A 284 -9.88 16.26 0.50
C ASN A 284 -10.54 17.58 0.10
N ARG A 285 -11.11 17.58 -1.10
CA ARG A 285 -11.69 18.76 -1.73
C ARG A 285 -12.89 19.29 -0.96
N LYS A 286 -13.05 20.62 -1.01
CA LYS A 286 -14.28 21.28 -0.59
C LYS A 286 -15.40 20.92 -1.56
N ARG A 287 -16.58 20.62 -1.02
CA ARG A 287 -17.77 20.36 -1.82
C ARG A 287 -18.34 21.66 -2.39
N ILE A 288 -18.78 21.58 -3.64
CA ILE A 288 -19.49 22.65 -4.36
C ILE A 288 -21.00 22.50 -4.12
N THR A 289 -21.50 21.27 -4.20
CA THR A 289 -22.85 20.83 -3.82
C THR A 289 -22.83 20.19 -2.42
N ASN A 290 -23.97 19.96 -1.76
CA ASN A 290 -24.02 19.27 -0.46
C ASN A 290 -23.04 19.82 0.61
N LYS A 291 -22.91 21.15 0.70
CA LYS A 291 -21.87 21.86 1.48
C LYS A 291 -21.87 21.58 2.98
N THR A 292 -22.94 21.00 3.53
CA THR A 292 -23.06 20.64 4.94
C THR A 292 -22.67 19.18 5.22
N VAL A 293 -22.56 18.35 4.18
CA VAL A 293 -22.18 16.94 4.35
C VAL A 293 -20.70 16.84 4.68
N ASN A 294 -20.38 16.13 5.76
CA ASN A 294 -19.00 15.92 6.21
C ASN A 294 -18.22 17.25 6.29
N ASP A 295 -18.81 18.25 6.95
CA ASP A 295 -18.24 19.60 7.10
C ASP A 295 -17.79 20.25 5.78
N GLY A 296 -18.50 19.93 4.69
CA GLY A 296 -18.23 20.46 3.36
C GLY A 296 -17.00 19.84 2.70
N LYS A 297 -16.55 18.67 3.15
CA LYS A 297 -15.39 17.93 2.62
C LYS A 297 -15.78 16.59 2.02
N THR A 298 -15.02 16.11 1.04
CA THR A 298 -15.35 14.87 0.31
C THR A 298 -14.89 13.59 1.00
N ILE A 299 -13.73 13.62 1.67
CA ILE A 299 -13.14 12.45 2.35
C ILE A 299 -13.54 12.47 3.83
N LEU A 300 -14.07 11.35 4.29
CA LEU A 300 -14.55 11.17 5.66
C LEU A 300 -13.42 10.78 6.61
N PHE A 301 -12.71 9.69 6.29
CA PHE A 301 -11.49 9.20 6.95
C PHE A 301 -10.84 8.15 6.04
N SER A 302 -9.73 7.56 6.47
CA SER A 302 -8.90 6.74 5.58
C SER A 302 -8.46 5.41 6.19
N ILE A 303 -8.21 4.43 5.32
CA ILE A 303 -7.52 3.17 5.61
C ILE A 303 -6.02 3.43 5.44
N VAL A 304 -5.29 3.52 6.55
CA VAL A 304 -3.89 3.96 6.55
C VAL A 304 -2.93 2.78 6.45
N LYS A 305 -1.89 2.97 5.64
CA LYS A 305 -0.75 2.08 5.42
C LYS A 305 0.55 2.84 5.67
N ARG A 306 1.20 2.57 6.80
CA ARG A 306 2.38 3.30 7.29
C ARG A 306 3.68 2.82 6.65
N VAL A 307 3.80 3.10 5.35
CA VAL A 307 5.02 2.82 4.58
C VAL A 307 6.25 3.53 5.16
N ASP A 308 6.03 4.74 5.67
CA ASP A 308 7.02 5.51 6.42
C ASP A 308 7.67 4.70 7.55
N LEU A 309 6.84 4.02 8.36
CA LEU A 309 7.31 3.22 9.48
C LEU A 309 7.99 1.92 9.03
N ALA A 310 7.48 1.24 8.00
CA ALA A 310 8.13 0.05 7.44
C ALA A 310 9.54 0.40 6.92
N MET A 311 9.65 1.50 6.19
CA MET A 311 10.92 1.99 5.66
C MET A 311 11.89 2.34 6.79
N LYS A 312 11.43 3.14 7.77
CA LYS A 312 12.24 3.51 8.94
C LYS A 312 12.72 2.27 9.69
N GLY A 313 11.81 1.36 10.05
CA GLY A 313 12.12 0.17 10.84
C GLY A 313 13.13 -0.74 10.17
N ALA A 314 12.98 -0.97 8.86
CA ALA A 314 13.89 -1.83 8.11
C ALA A 314 15.29 -1.23 7.95
N ILE A 315 15.40 0.05 7.58
CA ILE A 315 16.69 0.74 7.50
C ILE A 315 17.35 0.83 8.88
N GLU A 316 16.57 1.08 9.93
CA GLU A 316 17.08 1.14 11.29
C GLU A 316 17.66 -0.20 11.75
N ASN A 317 16.95 -1.31 11.53
CA ASN A 317 17.45 -2.65 11.82
C ASN A 317 18.73 -2.98 11.05
N ALA A 318 18.77 -2.65 9.75
CA ALA A 318 19.96 -2.85 8.93
C ALA A 318 21.14 -2.01 9.43
N SER A 319 20.91 -0.75 9.81
CA SER A 319 21.98 0.15 10.32
C SER A 319 22.59 -0.35 11.63
N LYS A 320 21.82 -1.10 12.43
CA LYS A 320 22.27 -1.77 13.64
C LYS A 320 22.92 -3.14 13.37
N GLY A 321 22.82 -3.64 12.14
CA GLY A 321 23.17 -5.02 11.76
C GLY A 321 22.43 -6.07 12.57
N ALA A 322 21.15 -5.80 12.87
CA ALA A 322 20.32 -6.67 13.70
C ALA A 322 20.28 -8.09 13.14
N GLN A 323 20.60 -9.07 13.99
CA GLN A 323 20.63 -10.48 13.61
C GLN A 323 19.29 -11.17 13.89
N LEU A 324 19.04 -12.24 13.13
CA LEU A 324 17.86 -13.09 13.28
C LEU A 324 17.94 -13.88 14.59
N THR A 325 16.81 -14.03 15.25
CA THR A 325 16.68 -14.74 16.54
C THR A 325 16.01 -16.11 16.41
N ASN A 326 15.57 -16.47 15.19
CA ASN A 326 14.69 -17.62 14.92
C ASN A 326 13.30 -17.55 15.57
N ASP A 327 12.91 -16.36 16.04
CA ASP A 327 11.55 -16.00 16.39
C ASP A 327 11.07 -14.89 15.44
N ILE A 328 10.19 -15.25 14.49
CA ILE A 328 9.74 -14.32 13.44
C ILE A 328 9.04 -13.09 14.02
N ASN A 329 8.41 -13.24 15.19
CA ASN A 329 7.71 -12.14 15.87
C ASN A 329 8.68 -11.13 16.51
N LYS A 330 9.96 -11.48 16.67
CA LYS A 330 11.04 -10.58 17.14
C LYS A 330 11.94 -10.10 16.00
N ASP A 331 11.75 -10.64 14.80
CA ASP A 331 12.61 -10.40 13.65
C ASP A 331 11.94 -9.51 12.58
N ALA A 332 10.76 -8.96 12.88
CA ALA A 332 10.07 -8.02 12.00
C ALA A 332 11.01 -6.93 11.47
N TYR A 333 10.93 -6.69 10.15
CA TYR A 333 11.71 -5.71 9.40
C TYR A 333 13.24 -5.92 9.41
N LYS A 334 13.75 -7.08 9.85
CA LYS A 334 15.19 -7.39 9.71
C LYS A 334 15.49 -7.89 8.29
N LEU A 335 16.72 -7.68 7.83
CA LEU A 335 17.19 -8.32 6.60
C LEU A 335 17.11 -9.85 6.76
N GLY A 336 16.74 -10.58 5.70
CA GLY A 336 16.46 -12.02 5.79
C GLY A 336 14.99 -12.37 6.06
N THR A 337 14.12 -11.37 6.23
CA THR A 337 12.70 -11.59 6.57
C THR A 337 11.74 -11.01 5.54
N HIS A 338 10.57 -11.63 5.49
CA HIS A 338 9.35 -11.02 5.05
C HIS A 338 8.48 -10.70 6.27
N THR A 339 8.05 -9.45 6.38
CA THR A 339 7.13 -9.02 7.44
C THR A 339 5.79 -8.66 6.82
N GLU A 340 4.73 -9.32 7.25
CA GLU A 340 3.37 -8.96 6.88
C GLU A 340 2.82 -8.03 7.98
N ALA A 341 2.93 -6.72 7.75
CA ALA A 341 2.55 -5.68 8.70
C ALA A 341 1.06 -5.76 9.05
N SER A 342 0.72 -5.82 10.34
CA SER A 342 -0.65 -6.09 10.80
C SER A 342 -0.99 -5.34 12.09
N LEU A 343 -2.17 -5.63 12.66
CA LEU A 343 -2.56 -5.16 13.99
C LEU A 343 -1.86 -5.93 15.14
N ASP A 344 -1.09 -6.98 14.84
CA ASP A 344 -0.22 -7.64 15.82
C ASP A 344 0.96 -6.74 16.19
N LYS A 345 1.12 -6.52 17.50
CA LYS A 345 2.21 -5.74 18.11
C LYS A 345 3.61 -6.24 17.72
N SER A 346 3.76 -7.52 17.38
CA SER A 346 5.02 -8.08 16.86
C SER A 346 5.49 -7.39 15.58
N THR A 347 4.58 -6.73 14.86
CA THR A 347 4.84 -6.03 13.61
C THR A 347 4.82 -4.51 13.77
N TYR A 348 4.85 -3.97 14.98
CA TYR A 348 4.82 -2.51 15.17
C TYR A 348 6.22 -1.92 15.02
N VAL A 349 6.29 -0.65 14.64
CA VAL A 349 7.51 0.16 14.68
C VAL A 349 7.21 1.36 15.57
N ASP A 350 8.09 1.63 16.54
CA ASP A 350 7.89 2.67 17.56
C ASP A 350 6.51 2.57 18.25
N ASP A 351 6.13 1.35 18.65
CA ASP A 351 4.84 1.00 19.28
C ASP A 351 3.60 1.43 18.48
N THR A 352 3.75 1.65 17.17
CA THR A 352 2.68 2.10 16.28
C THR A 352 2.35 1.00 15.27
N PRO A 353 1.05 0.65 15.07
CA PRO A 353 0.65 -0.27 14.02
C PRO A 353 0.94 0.31 12.63
N LEU A 354 1.25 -0.56 11.69
CA LEU A 354 1.54 -0.14 10.31
C LEU A 354 0.32 -0.17 9.39
N VAL A 355 -0.78 -0.72 9.86
CA VAL A 355 -2.10 -0.66 9.22
C VAL A 355 -3.11 -0.20 10.26
N GLU A 356 -3.88 0.84 9.96
CA GLU A 356 -4.82 1.40 10.94
C GLU A 356 -5.98 2.17 10.29
N LEU A 357 -7.06 2.33 11.05
CA LEU A 357 -8.06 3.38 10.79
C LEU A 357 -7.45 4.74 11.16
N SER A 358 -7.55 5.71 10.25
CA SER A 358 -7.06 7.06 10.52
C SER A 358 -7.76 7.69 11.73
N ASN A 359 -7.08 8.65 12.38
CA ASN A 359 -7.57 9.26 13.62
C ASN A 359 -8.99 9.81 13.51
N ALA A 360 -9.36 10.39 12.35
CA ALA A 360 -10.68 10.95 12.10
C ALA A 360 -11.81 9.91 12.19
N GLY A 361 -11.53 8.64 11.85
CA GLY A 361 -12.53 7.57 11.90
C GLY A 361 -12.69 6.91 13.26
N ARG A 362 -11.72 7.08 14.17
CA ARG A 362 -11.69 6.35 15.45
C ARG A 362 -12.90 6.63 16.34
N VAL A 363 -13.41 7.86 16.32
CA VAL A 363 -14.62 8.24 17.07
C VAL A 363 -15.83 7.41 16.65
N TYR A 364 -16.01 7.13 15.36
CA TYR A 364 -17.14 6.34 14.88
C TYR A 364 -17.00 4.86 15.22
N LEU A 365 -15.78 4.34 15.18
CA LEU A 365 -15.48 2.99 15.66
C LEU A 365 -15.77 2.86 17.17
N GLU A 366 -15.37 3.85 17.97
CA GLU A 366 -15.64 3.91 19.40
C GLU A 366 -17.14 3.92 19.71
N GLN A 367 -17.91 4.74 18.98
CA GLN A 367 -19.36 4.77 19.16
C GLN A 367 -20.04 3.47 18.71
N ALA A 368 -19.59 2.86 17.61
CA ALA A 368 -20.06 1.55 17.18
C ALA A 368 -19.79 0.46 18.23
N ALA A 369 -18.57 0.43 18.77
CA ALA A 369 -18.17 -0.49 19.84
C ALA A 369 -19.04 -0.32 21.09
N LYS A 370 -19.28 0.93 21.51
CA LYS A 370 -20.15 1.25 22.63
C LYS A 370 -21.59 0.78 22.39
N LEU A 371 -22.14 1.01 21.19
CA LEU A 371 -23.49 0.59 20.84
C LEU A 371 -23.63 -0.94 20.78
N ALA A 372 -22.57 -1.63 20.36
CA ALA A 372 -22.46 -3.09 20.43
C ALA A 372 -22.33 -3.64 21.85
N GLY A 373 -22.15 -2.79 22.87
CA GLY A 373 -21.98 -3.19 24.26
C GLY A 373 -20.58 -3.69 24.61
N LEU A 374 -19.56 -3.34 23.80
CA LEU A 374 -18.18 -3.70 24.11
C LEU A 374 -17.67 -2.88 25.31
N LYS A 375 -17.05 -3.55 26.29
CA LYS A 375 -16.50 -2.91 27.50
C LYS A 375 -15.19 -2.14 27.28
N ALA A 376 -14.69 -2.10 26.04
CA ALA A 376 -13.45 -1.42 25.67
C ALA A 376 -13.67 0.09 25.53
N ILE A 377 -12.71 0.90 26.01
CA ILE A 377 -12.89 2.36 26.13
C ILE A 377 -11.94 3.12 25.20
N THR A 378 -10.78 2.56 24.89
CA THR A 378 -9.78 3.17 23.99
C THR A 378 -9.73 2.47 22.64
N TYR A 379 -9.30 3.17 21.58
CA TYR A 379 -9.04 2.58 20.25
C TYR A 379 -8.24 1.27 20.32
N ALA A 380 -7.13 1.24 21.06
CA ALA A 380 -6.31 0.03 21.18
C ALA A 380 -7.05 -1.14 21.86
N GLN A 381 -7.85 -0.86 22.90
CA GLN A 381 -8.67 -1.89 23.55
C GLN A 381 -9.78 -2.39 22.62
N ILE A 382 -10.42 -1.50 21.86
CA ILE A 382 -11.45 -1.86 20.89
C ILE A 382 -10.87 -2.74 19.80
N VAL A 383 -9.72 -2.36 19.24
CA VAL A 383 -8.99 -3.16 18.26
C VAL A 383 -8.65 -4.54 18.83
N ASN A 384 -8.18 -4.63 20.07
CA ASN A 384 -7.91 -5.91 20.72
C ASN A 384 -9.16 -6.79 20.89
N VAL A 385 -10.32 -6.20 21.21
CA VAL A 385 -11.59 -6.95 21.31
C VAL A 385 -12.08 -7.38 19.92
N ILE A 386 -12.08 -6.49 18.94
CA ILE A 386 -12.54 -6.78 17.58
C ILE A 386 -11.70 -7.86 16.92
N GLN A 387 -10.38 -7.90 17.15
CA GLN A 387 -9.51 -8.97 16.64
C GLN A 387 -9.93 -10.37 17.11
N ASN A 388 -10.72 -10.47 18.19
CA ASN A 388 -11.23 -11.73 18.70
C ASN A 388 -12.61 -12.14 18.12
N GLU A 389 -13.28 -11.25 17.38
CA GLU A 389 -14.57 -11.52 16.74
C GLU A 389 -14.45 -12.51 15.58
N GLU A 390 -15.50 -13.32 15.38
CA GLU A 390 -15.52 -14.39 14.37
C GLU A 390 -15.27 -13.84 12.96
N LEU A 391 -16.00 -12.80 12.55
CA LEU A 391 -15.84 -12.20 11.22
C LEU A 391 -14.45 -11.58 10.99
N PHE A 392 -13.82 -11.04 12.04
CA PHE A 392 -12.46 -10.54 11.92
C PHE A 392 -11.46 -11.69 11.73
N LYS A 393 -11.59 -12.77 12.52
CA LYS A 393 -10.73 -13.95 12.40
C LYS A 393 -10.81 -14.62 11.03
N LEU A 394 -11.95 -14.52 10.33
CA LEU A 394 -12.07 -15.02 8.96
C LEU A 394 -11.02 -14.41 8.04
N LEU A 395 -10.63 -13.14 8.23
CA LEU A 395 -9.57 -12.48 7.45
C LEU A 395 -8.23 -13.23 7.47
N SER A 396 -7.96 -14.04 8.49
CA SER A 396 -6.71 -14.83 8.60
C SER A 396 -6.96 -16.34 8.58
N THR A 397 -8.18 -16.77 8.29
CA THR A 397 -8.56 -18.19 8.29
C THR A 397 -8.47 -18.72 6.88
N LYS A 398 -7.79 -19.85 6.70
CA LYS A 398 -7.83 -20.60 5.44
C LYS A 398 -9.18 -21.31 5.31
N GLY A 399 -9.79 -21.27 4.12
CA GLY A 399 -11.05 -21.94 3.86
C GLY A 399 -11.01 -23.45 4.13
N THR A 400 -12.14 -23.99 4.59
CA THR A 400 -12.35 -25.44 4.77
C THR A 400 -12.67 -26.16 3.46
N THR A 401 -13.07 -25.41 2.43
CA THR A 401 -13.51 -25.93 1.13
C THR A 401 -12.62 -25.40 0.02
N LYS A 402 -12.30 -26.24 -0.97
CA LYS A 402 -11.49 -25.81 -2.12
C LYS A 402 -12.32 -24.90 -3.02
N LEU A 403 -11.66 -23.97 -3.69
CA LEU A 403 -12.34 -23.02 -4.58
C LEU A 403 -13.05 -23.74 -5.73
N GLU A 404 -12.45 -24.81 -6.25
CA GLU A 404 -12.99 -25.68 -7.30
C GLU A 404 -14.29 -26.38 -6.91
N ASP A 405 -14.55 -26.56 -5.60
CA ASP A 405 -15.76 -27.20 -5.12
C ASP A 405 -16.95 -26.24 -5.21
N LEU A 406 -16.72 -24.93 -5.03
CA LEU A 406 -17.76 -23.89 -4.99
C LEU A 406 -17.84 -23.05 -6.26
N ALA A 407 -16.77 -22.98 -7.04
CA ALA A 407 -16.64 -22.12 -8.21
C ALA A 407 -16.03 -22.84 -9.41
N THR A 408 -16.34 -22.33 -10.60
CA THR A 408 -15.78 -22.78 -11.87
C THR A 408 -14.79 -21.73 -12.37
N LYS A 409 -13.61 -22.16 -12.79
CA LYS A 409 -12.62 -21.29 -13.42
C LYS A 409 -13.00 -21.02 -14.87
N THR A 410 -13.12 -19.75 -15.23
CA THR A 410 -13.39 -19.25 -16.59
C THR A 410 -12.19 -18.47 -17.12
N SER A 411 -12.28 -17.93 -18.34
CA SER A 411 -11.29 -17.00 -18.88
C SER A 411 -11.16 -15.71 -18.05
N ASP A 412 -12.24 -15.34 -17.35
CA ASP A 412 -12.39 -14.04 -16.70
C ASP A 412 -12.28 -14.12 -15.17
N GLY A 413 -11.79 -15.26 -14.66
CA GLY A 413 -11.61 -15.52 -13.23
C GLY A 413 -12.44 -16.70 -12.73
N TRP A 414 -12.75 -16.71 -11.44
CA TRP A 414 -13.60 -17.72 -10.82
C TRP A 414 -15.03 -17.22 -10.74
N VAL A 415 -15.99 -18.09 -11.05
CA VAL A 415 -17.42 -17.76 -10.97
C VAL A 415 -18.11 -18.81 -10.11
N LEU A 416 -18.93 -18.36 -9.17
CA LEU A 416 -19.66 -19.24 -8.27
C LEU A 416 -20.58 -20.18 -9.06
N LYS A 417 -20.58 -21.48 -8.71
CA LYS A 417 -21.49 -22.46 -9.30
C LYS A 417 -22.94 -22.11 -8.98
N ASP A 418 -23.86 -22.45 -9.88
CA ASP A 418 -25.29 -22.15 -9.71
C ASP A 418 -25.87 -22.72 -8.41
N SER A 419 -25.41 -23.90 -7.97
CA SER A 419 -25.82 -24.53 -6.71
C SER A 419 -25.50 -23.70 -5.46
N GLU A 420 -24.47 -22.85 -5.54
CA GLU A 420 -23.96 -22.09 -4.40
C GLU A 420 -24.47 -20.64 -4.39
N LYS A 421 -25.13 -20.17 -5.46
CA LYS A 421 -25.54 -18.75 -5.63
C LYS A 421 -26.53 -18.24 -4.58
N ASN A 422 -27.25 -19.13 -3.91
CA ASN A 422 -28.20 -18.79 -2.86
C ASN A 422 -27.57 -18.68 -1.47
N LYS A 423 -26.31 -19.10 -1.28
CA LYS A 423 -25.60 -18.92 -0.01
C LYS A 423 -25.34 -17.43 0.23
N SER A 424 -25.52 -17.01 1.47
CA SER A 424 -25.16 -15.66 1.88
C SER A 424 -23.65 -15.44 1.82
N PHE A 425 -23.22 -14.17 1.74
CA PHE A 425 -21.82 -13.80 1.82
C PHE A 425 -21.10 -14.40 3.03
N SER A 426 -21.73 -14.36 4.22
CA SER A 426 -21.12 -14.89 5.45
C SER A 426 -20.94 -16.41 5.39
N GLU A 427 -21.91 -17.15 4.86
CA GLU A 427 -21.81 -18.60 4.67
C GLU A 427 -20.69 -18.97 3.71
N LEU A 428 -20.61 -18.29 2.55
CA LEU A 428 -19.54 -18.50 1.58
C LEU A 428 -18.16 -18.16 2.17
N GLN A 429 -18.06 -17.05 2.90
CA GLN A 429 -16.80 -16.62 3.50
C GLN A 429 -16.32 -17.58 4.58
N LYS A 430 -17.21 -18.20 5.37
CA LYS A 430 -16.85 -19.24 6.33
C LYS A 430 -16.27 -20.49 5.65
N LEU A 431 -16.77 -20.84 4.46
CA LEU A 431 -16.26 -21.97 3.68
C LEU A 431 -14.93 -21.66 2.99
N LEU A 432 -14.81 -20.47 2.41
CA LEU A 432 -13.67 -20.05 1.59
C LEU A 432 -12.53 -19.43 2.42
N GLY A 433 -12.79 -19.00 3.65
CA GLY A 433 -11.83 -18.28 4.48
C GLY A 433 -11.51 -16.88 3.95
N GLY A 434 -10.55 -16.18 4.54
CA GLY A 434 -10.22 -14.78 4.23
C GLY A 434 -9.40 -14.55 2.96
N GLU A 435 -9.10 -15.61 2.21
CA GLU A 435 -8.25 -15.60 1.01
C GLU A 435 -9.05 -15.45 -0.30
N VAL A 436 -10.36 -15.22 -0.21
CA VAL A 436 -11.21 -15.09 -1.39
C VAL A 436 -12.19 -13.93 -1.20
N TYR A 437 -12.10 -12.94 -2.08
CA TYR A 437 -13.10 -11.88 -2.18
C TYR A 437 -14.24 -12.34 -3.10
N ILE A 438 -15.48 -12.11 -2.65
CA ILE A 438 -16.69 -12.49 -3.38
C ILE A 438 -17.39 -11.21 -3.83
N ASN A 439 -17.41 -10.99 -5.16
CA ASN A 439 -18.25 -9.97 -5.77
C ASN A 439 -19.66 -10.54 -5.94
N GLU A 440 -20.62 -10.00 -5.20
CA GLU A 440 -21.98 -10.55 -5.17
C GLU A 440 -22.82 -10.16 -6.39
N SER A 441 -22.44 -9.12 -7.15
CA SER A 441 -23.22 -8.70 -8.32
C SER A 441 -23.09 -9.66 -9.49
N ASP A 442 -21.87 -10.10 -9.78
CA ASP A 442 -21.56 -10.99 -10.90
C ASP A 442 -21.17 -12.40 -10.43
N LYS A 443 -21.19 -12.63 -9.11
CA LYS A 443 -20.78 -13.88 -8.47
C LYS A 443 -19.36 -14.29 -8.85
N LYS A 444 -18.49 -13.32 -9.15
CA LYS A 444 -17.05 -13.56 -9.35
C LYS A 444 -16.34 -13.70 -8.01
N LEU A 445 -15.40 -14.64 -7.98
CA LEU A 445 -14.52 -14.89 -6.85
C LEU A 445 -13.11 -14.51 -7.24
N TYR A 446 -12.44 -13.84 -6.31
CA TYR A 446 -11.12 -13.30 -6.50
C TYR A 446 -10.22 -13.86 -5.40
N PRO A 447 -9.58 -15.02 -5.65
CA PRO A 447 -8.65 -15.59 -4.71
C PRO A 447 -7.38 -14.75 -4.63
N TYR A 448 -6.83 -14.67 -3.44
CA TYR A 448 -5.54 -14.10 -3.13
C TYR A 448 -4.87 -14.90 -2.02
N SER A 449 -3.58 -14.70 -1.80
CA SER A 449 -2.84 -15.46 -0.79
C SER A 449 -2.39 -14.54 0.34
N LEU A 450 -2.62 -14.97 1.57
CA LEU A 450 -1.97 -14.37 2.73
C LEU A 450 -0.54 -14.88 2.78
N THR A 451 0.41 -13.96 2.83
CA THR A 451 1.83 -14.30 2.76
C THR A 451 2.39 -14.70 4.11
N GLY A 452 1.89 -14.08 5.19
CA GLY A 452 2.35 -14.25 6.55
C GLY A 452 3.80 -13.82 6.76
N SER A 453 4.11 -13.27 7.95
CA SER A 453 5.50 -13.02 8.32
C SER A 453 6.31 -14.32 8.29
N SER A 454 7.47 -14.30 7.64
CA SER A 454 8.28 -15.49 7.37
C SER A 454 9.75 -15.16 7.18
N TYR A 455 10.63 -16.14 7.41
CA TYR A 455 12.01 -16.05 6.96
C TYR A 455 12.07 -16.27 5.45
N LEU A 456 12.89 -15.48 4.76
CA LEU A 456 13.12 -15.68 3.32
C LEU A 456 13.93 -16.96 3.07
N GLU A 457 14.80 -17.34 4.01
CA GLU A 457 15.48 -18.63 4.03
C GLU A 457 14.71 -19.63 4.90
N GLU A 458 14.21 -20.68 4.25
CA GLU A 458 13.38 -21.70 4.91
C GLU A 458 14.22 -22.58 5.84
N ASP A 459 15.45 -22.94 5.44
CA ASP A 459 16.37 -23.76 6.21
C ASP A 459 16.94 -22.95 7.39
N PRO A 460 16.57 -23.25 8.66
CA PRO A 460 17.03 -22.50 9.83
C PRO A 460 18.55 -22.45 9.97
N LYS A 461 19.28 -23.43 9.42
CA LYS A 461 20.75 -23.48 9.48
C LYS A 461 21.44 -22.53 8.51
N LYS A 462 20.71 -22.05 7.49
CA LYS A 462 21.23 -21.14 6.45
C LYS A 462 20.72 -19.71 6.61
N ARG A 463 19.76 -19.48 7.53
CA ARG A 463 19.25 -18.15 7.85
C ARG A 463 20.38 -17.25 8.30
N SER A 464 20.44 -16.07 7.70
CA SER A 464 21.39 -15.03 8.04
C SER A 464 20.79 -13.65 7.72
N ALA A 465 21.31 -12.64 8.41
CA ALA A 465 21.05 -11.23 8.11
C ALA A 465 22.39 -10.55 7.85
N SER A 466 22.53 -9.97 6.66
CA SER A 466 23.76 -9.29 6.26
C SER A 466 24.07 -8.12 7.19
N GLN A 467 25.37 -7.92 7.42
CA GLN A 467 25.90 -6.80 8.21
C GLN A 467 26.61 -5.76 7.34
N GLU A 468 26.57 -5.91 6.01
CA GLU A 468 27.31 -5.01 5.10
C GLU A 468 26.85 -3.56 5.25
N PHE A 469 25.55 -3.29 5.30
CA PHE A 469 25.06 -1.93 5.50
C PHE A 469 25.54 -1.32 6.82
N LYS A 470 25.56 -2.10 7.93
CA LYS A 470 26.12 -1.66 9.21
C LYS A 470 27.59 -1.28 9.07
N LYS A 471 28.40 -2.08 8.37
CA LYS A 471 29.84 -1.80 8.18
C LYS A 471 30.05 -0.44 7.50
N TYR A 472 29.32 -0.16 6.42
CA TYR A 472 29.38 1.13 5.75
C TYR A 472 28.83 2.27 6.61
N TRP A 473 27.76 2.02 7.35
CA TRP A 473 27.15 3.00 8.26
C TRP A 473 28.09 3.43 9.39
N ASP A 474 28.83 2.49 9.97
CA ASP A 474 29.81 2.76 11.02
C ASP A 474 31.09 3.39 10.48
N ALA A 475 31.51 3.01 9.27
CA ALA A 475 32.67 3.60 8.60
C ALA A 475 32.44 5.07 8.18
N ALA A 476 31.20 5.46 7.90
CA ALA A 476 30.82 6.84 7.64
C ALA A 476 30.83 7.66 8.95
N THR A 477 31.96 8.27 9.30
CA THR A 477 32.13 8.98 10.57
C THR A 477 31.50 10.38 10.61
N THR A 478 31.06 10.92 9.47
CA THR A 478 30.42 12.25 9.37
C THR A 478 28.97 12.17 8.89
N PRO A 479 28.11 13.14 9.26
CA PRO A 479 26.75 13.25 8.73
C PRO A 479 26.68 13.26 7.19
N GLU A 480 27.59 13.99 6.53
CA GLU A 480 27.73 14.12 5.07
C GLU A 480 28.00 12.76 4.39
N ALA A 481 28.76 11.89 5.05
CA ALA A 481 29.02 10.55 4.54
C ALA A 481 27.79 9.65 4.75
N LYS A 482 27.09 9.78 5.88
CA LYS A 482 25.92 8.95 6.21
C LYS A 482 24.71 9.24 5.33
N GLU A 483 24.45 10.50 4.98
CA GLU A 483 23.28 10.90 4.18
C GLU A 483 23.27 10.33 2.75
N LYS A 484 24.39 9.79 2.28
CA LYS A 484 24.50 9.13 0.98
C LYS A 484 24.12 7.65 0.99
N LEU A 485 24.11 7.01 2.16
CA LEU A 485 24.08 5.55 2.27
C LEU A 485 22.70 4.92 2.01
N ALA A 486 21.61 5.63 2.27
CA ALA A 486 20.25 5.14 2.03
C ALA A 486 19.48 6.06 1.09
N LYS A 487 18.86 5.47 0.05
CA LYS A 487 18.12 6.14 -1.03
C LYS A 487 16.82 5.40 -1.34
N VAL A 488 15.84 6.09 -1.91
CA VAL A 488 14.55 5.50 -2.32
C VAL A 488 14.51 5.32 -3.84
N VAL A 489 13.90 4.22 -4.31
CA VAL A 489 13.59 4.00 -5.73
C VAL A 489 12.07 3.92 -5.88
N LEU A 490 11.49 4.81 -6.68
CA LEU A 490 10.04 4.84 -6.91
C LEU A 490 9.60 3.65 -7.77
N GLY A 491 8.32 3.30 -7.66
CA GLY A 491 7.81 2.06 -8.22
C GLY A 491 7.66 2.00 -9.74
N GLN A 492 7.66 3.13 -10.45
CA GLN A 492 7.56 3.19 -11.92
C GLN A 492 8.24 4.47 -12.43
N ASN A 493 8.62 4.52 -13.70
CA ASN A 493 9.29 5.68 -14.30
C ASN A 493 8.39 6.94 -14.29
N ASN A 494 7.07 6.77 -14.41
CA ASN A 494 6.11 7.87 -14.32
C ASN A 494 5.68 8.23 -12.89
N ALA A 495 6.19 7.53 -11.86
CA ALA A 495 5.82 7.79 -10.48
C ALA A 495 6.24 9.21 -10.04
N VAL A 496 5.49 9.80 -9.11
CA VAL A 496 5.75 11.14 -8.59
C VAL A 496 5.95 11.03 -7.08
N LEU A 497 6.95 11.76 -6.56
CA LEU A 497 7.23 11.74 -5.13
C LEU A 497 6.25 12.62 -4.34
N LYS A 498 5.89 13.78 -4.89
CA LYS A 498 4.96 14.76 -4.28
C LYS A 498 3.51 14.46 -4.66
N ASP A 499 3.05 13.29 -4.25
CA ASP A 499 1.71 12.81 -4.55
C ASP A 499 0.88 12.53 -3.29
N LYS A 500 1.45 12.76 -2.10
CA LYS A 500 0.87 12.50 -0.77
C LYS A 500 0.36 11.07 -0.59
N SER A 501 0.89 10.18 -1.44
CA SER A 501 0.48 8.80 -1.53
C SER A 501 1.61 7.90 -1.02
N PHE A 502 1.63 6.69 -1.54
CA PHE A 502 2.57 5.63 -1.26
C PHE A 502 4.05 6.06 -1.41
N SER A 503 4.39 6.78 -2.48
CA SER A 503 5.76 7.23 -2.77
C SER A 503 6.25 8.27 -1.76
N GLU A 504 5.42 9.28 -1.48
CA GLU A 504 5.71 10.32 -0.49
C GLU A 504 5.92 9.72 0.91
N SER A 505 5.06 8.79 1.31
CA SER A 505 5.13 8.10 2.61
C SER A 505 6.46 7.36 2.79
N ALA A 506 6.96 6.68 1.76
CA ALA A 506 8.26 6.01 1.82
C ALA A 506 9.44 6.96 2.05
N TYR A 507 9.45 8.10 1.35
CA TYR A 507 10.47 9.13 1.57
C TYR A 507 10.39 9.74 2.96
N ASN A 508 9.17 9.99 3.46
CA ASN A 508 8.98 10.45 4.83
C ASN A 508 9.57 9.45 5.85
N GLY A 509 9.49 8.14 5.56
CA GLY A 509 10.18 7.10 6.34
C GLY A 509 11.71 7.21 6.30
N LEU A 510 12.29 7.44 5.13
CA LEU A 510 13.74 7.72 4.98
C LEU A 510 14.13 8.98 5.78
N ALA A 511 13.36 10.05 5.66
CA ALA A 511 13.59 11.30 6.38
C ALA A 511 13.48 11.10 7.90
N ALA A 512 12.51 10.32 8.37
CA ALA A 512 12.35 9.99 9.79
C ALA A 512 13.53 9.15 10.31
N PHE A 513 14.02 8.18 9.52
CA PHE A 513 15.24 7.45 9.84
C PHE A 513 16.43 8.39 10.02
N TYR A 514 16.74 9.25 9.05
CA TYR A 514 17.86 10.19 9.18
C TYR A 514 17.69 11.17 10.34
N LYS A 515 16.46 11.66 10.58
CA LYS A 515 16.17 12.53 11.72
C LYS A 515 16.47 11.84 13.05
N SER A 516 16.19 10.53 13.17
CA SER A 516 16.56 9.74 14.35
C SER A 516 18.09 9.66 14.58
N LYS A 517 18.88 9.97 13.55
CA LYS A 517 20.34 10.01 13.55
C LYS A 517 20.88 11.45 13.58
N LYS A 518 20.03 12.43 13.89
CA LYS A 518 20.35 13.88 13.92
C LYS A 518 20.79 14.44 12.56
N ILE A 519 20.31 13.84 11.48
CA ILE A 519 20.52 14.28 10.08
C ILE A 519 19.16 14.72 9.54
N ILE A 520 19.04 15.96 9.09
CA ILE A 520 17.82 16.49 8.49
C ILE A 520 18.04 16.57 6.99
N ILE A 521 17.37 15.70 6.23
CA ILE A 521 17.33 15.73 4.77
C ILE A 521 16.21 16.68 4.28
N PRO A 522 16.19 17.08 2.99
CA PRO A 522 15.16 17.94 2.44
C PRO A 522 13.73 17.42 2.69
N LYS A 523 12.76 18.35 2.74
CA LYS A 523 11.33 18.02 2.78
C LYS A 523 10.75 18.08 1.36
N ILE A 524 9.64 17.37 1.15
CA ILE A 524 8.86 17.33 -0.12
C ILE A 524 8.01 18.60 -0.29
#